data_AF-B2FIW2-F1
#
_entry.id   AF-B2FIW2-F1
#
_cell.length_a   1.000
_cell.length_b   1.000
_cell.length_c   1.000
_cell.angle_alpha   90.00
_cell.angle_beta   90.00
_cell.angle_gamma   90.00
#
_symmetry.space_group_name_H-M   'P 1'
#
loop_
_entity.id
_entity.type
_entity.pdbx_description
1 polymer ?
#
loop_
_entity_poly.entity_id
_entity_poly.type
_entity_poly.pdbx_seq_one_letter_code
_entity_poly.pdbx_strand_id
1 'polypeptide(L)'
;MNLDRVIQVALQAKRMGGTGPLSTGEALTAALVLNRHDWLADMDYTSAQALDRIDADTIQHLGDAARCVIGNEEDSFGPVAHVYDAMGEWPGTKEGGCRHG
;
A
#
# COMPACT_ATOMS: atom_id res chain seq x y z
N MET A 1 9.74 16.83 2.28
CA MET A 1 10.61 15.68 1.91
C MET A 1 10.50 15.49 0.40
N ASN A 2 11.59 15.17 -0.31
CA ASN A 2 11.53 15.07 -1.78
C ASN A 2 10.67 13.89 -2.25
N LEU A 3 10.01 14.05 -3.41
CA LEU A 3 9.16 13.03 -4.05
C LEU A 3 9.84 11.65 -4.17
N ASP A 4 11.09 11.61 -4.62
CA ASP A 4 11.86 10.37 -4.75
C ASP A 4 11.95 9.60 -3.42
N ARG A 5 12.22 10.31 -2.32
CA ARG A 5 12.30 9.69 -1.00
C ARG A 5 10.95 9.13 -0.55
N VAL A 6 9.86 9.84 -0.83
CA VAL A 6 8.49 9.38 -0.54
C VAL A 6 8.19 8.08 -1.28
N ILE A 7 8.55 8.00 -2.57
CA ILE A 7 8.37 6.81 -3.40
C ILE A 7 9.20 5.63 -2.85
N GLN A 8 10.48 5.84 -2.55
CA GLN A 8 11.37 4.80 -2.02
C GLN A 8 10.85 4.21 -0.69
N VAL A 9 10.43 5.08 0.23
CA VAL A 9 9.89 4.68 1.53
C VAL A 9 8.59 3.88 1.37
N ALA A 10 7.69 4.30 0.48
CA ALA A 10 6.45 3.58 0.19
C ALA A 10 6.71 2.20 -0.45
N LEU A 11 7.62 2.11 -1.42
CA LEU A 11 8.01 0.83 -2.04
C LEU A 11 8.67 -0.11 -1.04
N GLN A 12 9.55 0.41 -0.19
CA GLN A 12 10.21 -0.37 0.84
C GLN A 12 9.21 -0.95 1.84
N ALA A 13 8.26 -0.14 2.32
CA ALA A 13 7.21 -0.61 3.21
C ALA A 13 6.28 -1.64 2.54
N LYS A 14 5.90 -1.40 1.26
CA LYS A 14 5.12 -2.35 0.44
C LYS A 14 5.83 -3.70 0.31
N ARG A 15 7.15 -3.71 0.02
CA ARG A 15 7.96 -4.93 -0.10
C ARG A 15 8.09 -5.68 1.23
N MET A 16 8.15 -4.98 2.35
CA MET A 16 8.25 -5.60 3.68
C MET A 16 6.89 -6.02 4.25
N GLY A 17 5.78 -5.54 3.68
CA GLY A 17 4.44 -5.80 4.20
C GLY A 17 4.14 -5.08 5.52
N GLY A 18 4.91 -4.04 5.86
CA GLY A 18 4.77 -3.29 7.10
C GLY A 18 5.65 -2.03 7.16
N THR A 19 5.52 -1.29 8.25
CA THR A 19 6.26 -0.04 8.50
C THR A 19 7.76 -0.26 8.76
N GLY A 20 8.18 -1.48 9.09
CA GLY A 20 9.58 -1.90 9.14
C GLY A 20 10.50 -1.01 10.01
N PRO A 21 11.81 -0.92 9.72
CA PRO A 21 12.76 -0.07 10.46
C PRO A 21 12.69 1.41 10.04
N LEU A 22 11.58 1.86 9.44
CA LEU A 22 11.40 3.23 9.02
C LEU A 22 11.26 4.14 10.24
N SER A 23 11.68 5.41 10.10
CA SER A 23 11.37 6.42 11.11
C SER A 23 9.85 6.61 11.20
N THR A 24 9.34 7.02 12.36
CA THR A 24 7.89 7.24 12.55
C THR A 24 7.26 8.11 11.45
N GLY A 25 7.91 9.20 11.03
CA GLY A 25 7.41 10.04 9.93
C GLY A 25 7.44 9.38 8.55
N GLU A 26 8.42 8.51 8.30
CA GLU A 26 8.53 7.73 7.06
C GLU A 26 7.47 6.62 7.02
N ALA A 27 7.22 5.96 8.16
CA ALA A 27 6.16 4.97 8.31
C ALA A 27 4.76 5.57 8.08
N LEU A 28 4.49 6.76 8.65
CA LEU A 28 3.25 7.50 8.40
C LEU A 28 3.10 7.89 6.93
N THR A 29 4.18 8.35 6.31
CA THR A 29 4.21 8.70 4.88
C THR A 29 3.91 7.47 4.01
N ALA A 30 4.57 6.34 4.24
CA ALA A 30 4.33 5.10 3.50
C ALA A 30 2.88 4.63 3.64
N ALA A 31 2.33 4.67 4.87
CA ALA A 31 0.96 4.26 5.13
C ALA A 31 -0.05 5.14 4.38
N LEU A 32 0.18 6.46 4.29
CA LEU A 32 -0.67 7.36 3.52
C LEU A 32 -0.54 7.14 2.00
N VAL A 33 0.67 6.98 1.46
CA VAL A 33 0.89 6.71 0.03
C VAL A 33 0.21 5.41 -0.40
N LEU A 34 0.28 4.37 0.44
CA LEU A 34 -0.34 3.07 0.19
C LEU A 34 -1.81 2.99 0.60
N ASN A 35 -2.38 4.08 1.13
CA ASN A 35 -3.74 4.13 1.68
C ASN A 35 -4.02 3.04 2.74
N ARG A 36 -3.01 2.69 3.56
CA ARG A 36 -3.07 1.66 4.60
C ARG A 36 -3.36 2.27 5.97
N HIS A 37 -4.64 2.50 6.22
CA HIS A 37 -5.12 2.97 7.52
C HIS A 37 -4.84 1.97 8.66
N ASP A 38 -4.76 0.67 8.36
CA ASP A 38 -4.44 -0.36 9.36
C ASP A 38 -3.07 -0.13 10.00
N TRP A 39 -2.09 0.32 9.21
CA TRP A 39 -0.73 0.58 9.70
C TRP A 39 -0.66 1.84 10.57
N LEU A 40 -1.51 2.83 10.28
CA LEU A 40 -1.66 4.00 11.14
C LEU A 40 -2.26 3.60 12.49
N ALA A 41 -3.30 2.77 12.47
CA ALA A 41 -3.96 2.27 13.68
C ALA A 41 -3.03 1.41 14.55
N ASP A 42 -2.19 0.57 13.94
CA ASP A 42 -1.16 -0.22 14.65
C ASP A 42 -0.15 0.66 15.39
N MET A 43 0.13 1.86 14.85
CA MET A 43 0.99 2.87 15.48
C MET A 43 0.23 3.84 16.40
N ASP A 44 -1.05 3.61 16.67
CA ASP A 44 -1.94 4.49 17.46
C ASP A 44 -2.09 5.91 16.86
N TYR A 45 -1.99 6.03 15.53
CA TYR A 45 -2.20 7.28 14.81
C TYR A 45 -3.49 7.24 13.99
N THR A 46 -4.25 8.33 14.06
CA THR A 46 -5.34 8.58 13.10
C THR A 46 -4.79 9.18 11.80
N SER A 47 -5.53 9.07 10.69
CA SER A 47 -5.15 9.72 9.43
C SER A 47 -4.96 11.23 9.57
N ALA A 48 -5.78 11.88 10.40
CA ALA A 48 -5.65 13.30 10.69
C ALA A 48 -4.34 13.61 11.45
N GLN A 49 -4.02 12.84 12.49
CA GLN A 49 -2.76 13.01 13.23
C GLN A 49 -1.53 12.67 12.39
N ALA A 50 -1.64 11.68 11.50
CA ALA A 50 -0.58 11.35 10.55
C ALA A 50 -0.33 12.54 9.61
N LEU A 51 -1.38 13.12 9.04
CA LEU A 51 -1.29 14.31 8.18
C LEU A 51 -0.76 15.53 8.92
N ASP A 52 -1.17 15.75 10.17
CA ASP A 52 -0.69 16.86 11.01
C ASP A 52 0.83 16.76 11.29
N ARG A 53 1.36 15.53 11.34
CA ARG A 53 2.76 15.26 11.66
C ARG A 53 3.71 15.35 10.46
N ILE A 54 3.18 15.29 9.25
CA ILE A 54 3.98 15.29 8.02
C ILE A 54 3.91 16.70 7.41
N ASP A 55 5.04 17.22 6.94
CA ASP A 55 5.09 18.55 6.32
C ASP A 55 4.18 18.65 5.08
N ALA A 56 3.52 19.81 4.91
CA ALA A 56 2.64 20.08 3.77
C ALA A 56 3.32 19.91 2.40
N ASP A 57 4.64 20.12 2.32
CA ASP A 57 5.46 19.81 1.16
C ASP A 57 5.39 18.32 0.79
N THR A 58 5.51 17.43 1.77
CA THR A 58 5.40 15.98 1.56
C THR A 58 3.98 15.58 1.17
N ILE A 59 2.96 16.26 1.72
CA ILE A 59 1.54 16.01 1.38
C ILE A 59 1.29 16.24 -0.11
N GLN A 60 1.86 17.29 -0.70
CA GLN A 60 1.73 17.57 -2.14
C GLN A 60 2.29 16.43 -2.99
N HIS A 61 3.37 15.79 -2.52
CA HIS A 61 4.02 14.68 -3.22
C HIS A 61 3.35 13.30 -2.98
N LEU A 62 2.46 13.16 -1.98
CA LEU A 62 1.79 11.88 -1.67
C LEU A 62 0.99 11.37 -2.88
N GLY A 63 0.25 12.26 -3.55
CA GLY A 63 -0.59 11.90 -4.69
C GLY A 63 0.21 11.42 -5.90
N ASP A 64 1.30 12.13 -6.23
CA ASP A 64 2.20 11.74 -7.32
C ASP A 64 2.95 10.44 -6.99
N ALA A 65 3.44 10.31 -5.75
CA ALA A 65 4.09 9.09 -5.30
C ALA A 65 3.15 7.88 -5.34
N ALA A 66 1.90 8.03 -4.89
CA ALA A 66 0.89 6.97 -4.95
C ALA A 66 0.63 6.54 -6.39
N ARG A 67 0.51 7.49 -7.33
CA ARG A 67 0.40 7.19 -8.76
C ARG A 67 1.59 6.43 -9.29
N CYS A 68 2.81 6.82 -8.92
CA CYS A 68 4.01 6.10 -9.32
C CYS A 68 4.04 4.68 -8.76
N VAL A 69 3.70 4.49 -7.48
CA VAL A 69 3.76 3.18 -6.81
C VAL A 69 2.67 2.22 -7.30
N ILE A 70 1.50 2.72 -7.69
CA ILE A 70 0.42 1.94 -8.32
C ILE A 70 0.73 1.70 -9.80
N GLY A 71 1.21 2.70 -10.53
CA GLY A 71 1.56 2.58 -11.95
C GLY A 71 2.77 1.68 -12.26
N ASN A 72 3.58 1.31 -11.26
CA ASN A 72 4.70 0.37 -11.39
C ASN A 72 4.30 -1.11 -11.17
N GLU A 73 3.01 -1.46 -11.29
CA GLU A 73 2.50 -2.84 -11.21
C GLU A 73 3.06 -3.82 -12.28
N GLU A 74 3.89 -3.35 -13.22
CA GLU A 74 4.55 -4.19 -14.22
C GLU A 74 5.86 -4.84 -13.75
N ASP A 75 6.33 -4.56 -12.52
CA ASP A 75 7.50 -5.24 -11.96
C ASP A 75 7.09 -6.26 -10.88
N SER A 76 6.99 -7.52 -11.33
CA SER A 76 6.97 -8.75 -10.52
C SER A 76 5.75 -8.95 -9.63
N PHE A 77 4.68 -9.40 -10.27
CA PHE A 77 3.55 -10.12 -9.69
C PHE A 77 4.04 -11.34 -8.87
N GLY A 78 4.19 -11.20 -7.56
CA GLY A 78 3.74 -12.25 -6.64
C GLY A 78 2.21 -12.16 -6.57
N PRO A 79 1.47 -13.27 -6.59
CA PRO A 79 0.03 -13.21 -6.77
C PRO A 79 -0.61 -12.43 -5.63
N VAL A 80 -1.34 -11.37 -5.98
CA VAL A 80 -2.36 -10.74 -5.12
C VAL A 80 -3.55 -11.71 -4.96
N ALA A 81 -3.27 -12.91 -4.43
CA ALA A 81 -4.24 -13.98 -4.20
C ALA A 81 -4.64 -14.12 -2.73
N HIS A 82 -4.33 -13.15 -1.86
CA HIS A 82 -4.59 -13.31 -0.41
C HIS A 82 -5.31 -12.16 0.29
N VAL A 83 -5.91 -11.20 -0.43
CA VAL A 83 -6.79 -10.18 0.18
C VAL A 83 -8.28 -10.40 -0.07
N TYR A 84 -8.68 -11.38 -0.90
CA TYR A 84 -10.10 -11.73 -1.13
C TYR A 84 -10.49 -13.14 -0.66
N ASP A 85 -9.67 -13.83 0.14
CA ASP A 85 -10.03 -15.18 0.68
C ASP A 85 -10.70 -15.11 2.08
N ALA A 86 -10.76 -13.94 2.71
CA ALA A 86 -11.40 -13.74 4.02
C ALA A 86 -12.77 -13.03 3.98
N MET A 87 -13.37 -12.86 2.78
CA MET A 87 -14.78 -12.49 2.65
C MET A 87 -15.51 -13.65 1.99
N GLY A 88 -16.29 -14.37 2.80
CA GLY A 88 -16.92 -15.63 2.43
C GLY A 88 -17.73 -15.58 1.12
N GLU A 89 -17.62 -16.70 0.42
CA GLU A 89 -18.65 -17.30 -0.44
C GLU A 89 -19.40 -16.35 -1.38
N TRP A 90 -18.78 -16.04 -2.51
CA TRP A 90 -19.47 -15.57 -3.71
C TRP A 90 -19.90 -16.80 -4.55
N PRO A 91 -21.21 -17.08 -4.71
CA PRO A 91 -21.66 -18.24 -5.47
C PRO A 91 -21.78 -17.86 -6.94
N GLY A 92 -20.79 -18.23 -7.76
CA GLY A 92 -21.06 -18.20 -9.20
C GLY A 92 -19.87 -18.17 -10.14
N THR A 93 -19.15 -19.28 -10.25
CA THR A 93 -18.56 -19.69 -11.54
C THR A 93 -18.51 -21.21 -11.59
N LYS A 94 -19.54 -21.82 -12.20
CA LYS A 94 -19.56 -23.24 -12.54
C LYS A 94 -18.46 -23.52 -13.55
N GLU A 95 -17.60 -24.47 -13.18
CA GLU A 95 -16.57 -25.07 -14.00
C GLU A 95 -17.11 -25.67 -15.31
N GLY A 96 -16.30 -25.55 -16.36
CA GLY A 96 -16.34 -26.37 -17.56
C GLY A 96 -15.11 -25.97 -18.37
N GLY A 97 -13.98 -26.66 -18.33
CA GLY A 97 -13.79 -28.10 -18.32
C GLY A 97 -13.04 -28.43 -19.61
N CYS A 98 -11.74 -28.16 -19.65
CA CYS A 98 -10.88 -28.58 -20.75
C CYS A 98 -10.79 -30.11 -20.75
N ARG A 99 -11.45 -30.76 -21.72
CA ARG A 99 -11.14 -32.14 -22.10
C ARG A 99 -10.36 -32.14 -23.41
N HIS A 100 -9.15 -32.66 -23.29
CA HIS A 100 -8.28 -33.08 -24.38
C HIS A 100 -8.98 -34.15 -25.25
N GLY A 101 -8.72 -34.09 -26.55
CA GLY A 101 -9.04 -35.09 -27.56
C GLY A 101 -8.35 -34.74 -28.86
#